data_AF-A0A8T7GKE5-F1
#
_entry.id   AF-A0A8T7GKE5-F1
#
_cell.length_a   1.000
_cell.length_b   1.000
_cell.length_c   1.000
_cell.angle_alpha   90.00
_cell.angle_beta   90.00
_cell.angle_gamma   90.00
#
_symmetry.space_group_name_H-M   'P 1'
#
loop_
_entity.id
_entity.type
_entity.pdbx_description
1 polymer ?
#
loop_
_entity_poly.entity_id
_entity_poly.type
_entity_poly.pdbx_seq_one_letter_code
_entity_poly.pdbx_strand_id
1 'polypeptide(L)'
;LEGLVSGHLLEEQVFFDHYQLLRNISLMARSEKDRLVLLMPRANESLSPQLKTVLAGTQPEVRNRIHVAYIEDSLSALMTSQSVTPELRCYASSLWEKYVPSIAGEALV
;
A
#
# COMPACT_ATOMS: atom_id res chain seq x y z
N LEU A 1 10.20 2.52 -16.60
CA LEU A 1 10.71 2.31 -15.23
C LEU A 1 12.20 2.63 -15.14
N GLU A 2 12.96 2.39 -16.21
CA GLU A 2 14.30 3.01 -16.38
C GLU A 2 14.26 4.51 -16.06
N GLY A 3 15.27 4.98 -15.33
CA GLY A 3 15.35 6.36 -14.84
C GLY A 3 14.42 6.70 -13.67
N LEU A 4 13.40 5.89 -13.37
CA LEU A 4 12.46 6.11 -12.26
C LEU A 4 12.81 5.30 -11.01
N VAL A 5 13.43 4.15 -11.21
CA VAL A 5 13.90 3.24 -10.15
C VAL A 5 15.36 2.83 -10.41
N SER A 6 16.03 2.35 -9.37
CA SER A 6 17.39 1.81 -9.45
C SER A 6 17.46 0.60 -10.38
N GLY A 7 18.60 0.40 -11.05
CA GLY A 7 18.82 -0.76 -11.93
C GLY A 7 18.59 -2.11 -11.26
N HIS A 8 18.87 -2.23 -9.95
CA HIS A 8 18.62 -3.46 -9.18
C HIS A 8 17.14 -3.89 -9.18
N LEU A 9 16.20 -2.93 -9.13
CA LEU A 9 14.76 -3.22 -9.20
C LEU A 9 14.30 -3.67 -10.60
N LEU A 10 15.18 -3.59 -11.61
CA LEU A 10 14.93 -4.04 -12.98
C LEU A 10 15.59 -5.39 -13.28
N GLU A 11 16.37 -5.94 -12.34
CA GLU A 11 16.86 -7.31 -12.44
C GLU A 11 15.67 -8.27 -12.42
N GLU A 12 15.64 -9.24 -13.33
CA GLU A 12 14.46 -10.06 -13.63
C GLU A 12 13.77 -10.62 -12.37
N GLN A 13 14.52 -11.28 -11.48
CA GLN A 13 13.96 -11.86 -10.26
C GLN A 13 13.37 -10.80 -9.34
N VAL A 14 14.13 -9.73 -9.06
CA VAL A 14 13.72 -8.64 -8.17
C VAL A 14 12.51 -7.89 -8.73
N PHE A 15 12.49 -7.70 -10.05
CA PHE A 15 11.40 -7.08 -10.77
C PHE A 15 10.11 -7.87 -10.60
N PHE A 16 10.16 -9.19 -10.78
CA PHE A 16 8.99 -10.04 -10.63
C PHE A 16 8.52 -10.17 -9.18
N ASP A 17 9.45 -10.21 -8.22
CA ASP A 17 9.13 -10.22 -6.78
C ASP A 17 8.36 -8.95 -6.35
N HIS A 18 8.60 -7.82 -7.02
CA HIS A 18 7.97 -6.53 -6.71
C HIS A 18 7.03 -6.03 -7.82
N TYR A 19 6.61 -6.91 -8.74
CA TYR A 19 5.96 -6.53 -9.99
C TYR A 19 4.75 -5.62 -9.81
N GLN A 20 3.88 -5.91 -8.83
CA GLN A 20 2.66 -5.13 -8.62
C GLN A 20 2.98 -3.67 -8.22
N LEU A 21 3.97 -3.46 -7.37
CA LEU A 21 4.40 -2.12 -6.96
C LEU A 21 5.04 -1.38 -8.13
N LEU A 22 5.96 -2.04 -8.85
CA LEU A 22 6.65 -1.46 -9.98
C LEU A 22 5.70 -1.13 -11.13
N ARG A 23 4.70 -1.99 -11.41
CA ARG A 23 3.63 -1.71 -12.37
C ARG A 23 2.84 -0.47 -11.97
N ASN A 24 2.42 -0.34 -10.72
CA ASN A 24 1.67 0.83 -10.25
C ASN A 24 2.50 2.12 -10.34
N ILE A 25 3.79 2.08 -10.00
CA ILE A 25 4.71 3.20 -10.18
C ILE A 25 4.82 3.57 -11.66
N SER A 26 4.93 2.58 -12.56
CA SER A 26 4.98 2.84 -14.01
C SER A 26 3.73 3.53 -14.55
N LEU A 27 2.55 3.20 -14.00
CA LEU A 27 1.29 3.78 -14.40
C LEU A 27 1.18 5.22 -13.89
N MET A 28 1.49 5.46 -12.61
CA MET A 28 1.53 6.80 -12.02
C MET A 28 2.55 7.71 -12.73
N ALA A 29 3.70 7.18 -13.13
CA ALA A 29 4.76 7.98 -13.75
C ALA A 29 4.43 8.51 -15.15
N ARG A 30 3.31 8.13 -15.76
CA ARG A 30 2.84 8.65 -17.05
C ARG A 30 2.46 10.14 -17.00
N SER A 31 2.20 10.66 -15.81
CA SER A 31 1.86 12.05 -15.54
C SER A 31 2.59 12.52 -14.30
N GLU A 32 3.11 13.75 -14.33
CA GLU A 32 3.80 14.35 -13.18
C GLU A 32 2.83 14.76 -12.06
N LYS A 33 1.54 14.88 -12.38
CA LYS A 33 0.48 15.27 -11.43
C LYS A 33 -0.12 14.08 -10.70
N ASP A 34 0.05 12.88 -11.25
CA ASP A 34 -0.55 11.67 -10.69
C ASP A 34 0.17 11.27 -9.41
N ARG A 35 -0.61 10.74 -8.47
CA ARG A 35 -0.13 10.24 -7.18
C ARG A 35 -0.58 8.81 -7.00
N LEU A 36 0.25 8.03 -6.31
CA LEU A 36 -0.05 6.65 -5.95
C LEU A 36 -0.37 6.58 -4.47
N VAL A 37 -1.60 6.18 -4.13
CA VAL A 37 -1.98 5.88 -2.74
C VAL A 37 -2.01 4.37 -2.58
N LEU A 38 -1.11 3.85 -1.76
CA LEU A 38 -1.07 2.45 -1.37
C LEU A 38 -1.85 2.28 -0.08
N LEU A 39 -2.95 1.56 -0.16
CA LEU A 39 -3.74 1.14 1.00
C LEU A 39 -3.24 -0.22 1.47
N MET A 40 -2.73 -0.28 2.69
CA MET A 40 -2.23 -1.53 3.27
C MET A 40 -2.67 -1.69 4.73
N PRO A 41 -2.89 -2.92 5.21
CA PRO A 41 -3.10 -3.15 6.63
C PRO A 41 -1.77 -3.06 7.39
N ARG A 42 -1.77 -2.42 8.56
CA ARG A 42 -0.63 -2.36 9.49
C ARG A 42 -0.20 -3.76 9.93
N ALA A 43 -1.16 -4.64 10.17
CA ALA A 43 -0.91 -5.99 10.67
C ALA A 43 -0.20 -6.90 9.64
N ASN A 44 -0.12 -6.49 8.36
CA ASN A 44 0.58 -7.29 7.36
C ASN A 44 2.07 -6.93 7.30
N GLU A 45 2.83 -7.54 8.21
CA GLU A 45 4.27 -7.34 8.34
C GLU A 45 5.06 -7.77 7.10
N SER A 46 4.53 -8.69 6.29
CA SER A 46 5.21 -9.17 5.07
C SER A 46 5.31 -8.12 3.97
N LEU A 47 4.39 -7.15 3.93
CA LEU A 47 4.34 -6.11 2.91
C LEU A 47 5.30 -4.94 3.22
N SER A 48 5.60 -4.70 4.51
CA SER A 48 6.44 -3.57 4.90
C SER A 48 7.86 -3.64 4.34
N PRO A 49 8.57 -4.80 4.39
CA PRO A 49 9.88 -4.94 3.78
C PRO A 49 9.86 -4.73 2.26
N GLN A 50 8.91 -5.34 1.55
CA GLN A 50 8.79 -5.21 0.10
C GLN A 50 8.60 -3.74 -0.32
N LEU A 51 7.73 -3.03 0.39
CA LEU A 51 7.50 -1.62 0.15
C LEU A 51 8.75 -0.77 0.45
N LYS A 52 9.44 -1.04 1.56
CA LYS A 52 10.70 -0.35 1.89
C LYS A 52 11.76 -0.56 0.81
N THR A 53 11.93 -1.77 0.30
CA THR A 53 12.87 -2.09 -0.78
C THR A 53 12.55 -1.27 -2.03
N VAL A 54 11.29 -1.28 -2.47
CA VAL A 54 10.88 -0.51 -3.66
C VAL A 54 11.04 0.99 -3.46
N LEU A 55 10.64 1.54 -2.30
CA LEU A 55 10.76 2.98 -2.02
C LEU A 55 12.22 3.42 -1.87
N ALA A 56 13.10 2.56 -1.35
CA ALA A 56 14.53 2.86 -1.27
C ALA A 56 15.18 2.93 -2.66
N GLY A 57 14.75 2.06 -3.58
CA GLY A 57 15.21 2.06 -4.97
C GLY A 57 14.46 3.02 -5.89
N THR A 58 13.44 3.74 -5.42
CA THR A 58 12.68 4.70 -6.26
C THR A 58 13.29 6.09 -6.17
N GLN A 59 13.40 6.78 -7.31
CA GLN A 59 13.95 8.14 -7.36
C GLN A 59 13.13 9.11 -6.48
N PRO A 60 13.76 10.09 -5.82
CA PRO A 60 13.07 10.97 -4.87
C PRO A 60 11.83 11.67 -5.44
N GLU A 61 11.90 12.17 -6.67
CA GLU A 61 10.80 12.87 -7.35
C GLU A 61 9.57 11.98 -7.57
N VAL A 62 9.80 10.69 -7.86
CA VAL A 62 8.73 9.70 -8.01
C VAL A 62 8.23 9.29 -6.63
N ARG A 63 9.14 9.04 -5.68
CA ARG A 63 8.83 8.61 -4.33
C ARG A 63 7.96 9.60 -3.57
N ASN A 64 8.21 10.90 -3.73
CA ASN A 64 7.43 11.96 -3.06
C ASN A 64 5.95 12.01 -3.50
N ARG A 65 5.59 11.31 -4.58
CA ARG A 65 4.21 11.17 -5.07
C ARG A 65 3.54 9.87 -4.63
N ILE A 66 4.25 9.02 -3.89
CA ILE A 66 3.75 7.76 -3.36
C ILE A 66 3.39 7.99 -1.89
N HIS A 67 2.12 7.74 -1.56
CA HIS A 67 1.60 7.85 -0.21
C HIS A 67 1.16 6.47 0.29
N VAL A 68 1.52 6.16 1.52
CA VAL A 68 1.10 4.93 2.20
C VAL A 68 0.06 5.32 3.22
N ALA A 69 -1.13 4.76 3.11
CA ALA A 69 -2.22 4.95 4.04
C ALA A 69 -2.64 3.59 4.61
N TYR A 70 -2.94 3.57 5.90
CA TYR A 70 -3.35 2.35 6.57
C TYR A 70 -4.86 2.18 6.46
N ILE A 71 -5.28 0.96 6.12
CA ILE A 71 -6.70 0.62 5.96
C ILE A 71 -7.43 0.80 7.29
N GLU A 72 -6.78 0.45 8.40
CA GLU A 72 -7.32 0.59 9.76
C GLU A 72 -7.71 2.04 10.07
N ASP A 73 -6.85 3.00 9.73
CA ASP A 73 -7.13 4.43 10.01
C ASP A 73 -8.34 4.91 9.19
N SER A 74 -8.41 4.48 7.92
CA SER A 74 -9.49 4.87 7.01
C SER A 74 -10.84 4.27 7.44
N LEU A 75 -10.84 2.98 7.78
CA LEU A 75 -12.06 2.31 8.22
C LEU A 75 -12.51 2.80 9.59
N SER A 76 -11.58 3.05 10.52
CA SER A 76 -11.88 3.65 11.82
C SER A 76 -12.54 5.02 11.66
N ALA A 77 -11.96 5.89 10.82
CA ALA A 77 -12.53 7.20 10.54
C ALA A 77 -13.93 7.11 9.90
N LEU A 78 -14.15 6.17 8.97
CA LEU A 78 -15.47 5.94 8.38
C LEU A 78 -16.49 5.47 9.43
N MET A 79 -16.13 4.52 10.29
CA MET A 79 -17.01 3.99 11.34
C MET A 79 -17.40 5.04 12.38
N THR A 80 -16.49 5.96 12.73
CA THR A 80 -16.74 6.98 13.76
C THR A 80 -17.31 8.30 13.22
N SER A 81 -17.27 8.51 11.90
CA SER A 81 -17.69 9.78 11.32
C SER A 81 -19.21 9.96 11.36
N GLN A 82 -19.65 11.11 11.84
CA GLN A 82 -21.06 11.52 11.82
C GLN A 82 -21.48 12.08 10.45
N SER A 83 -20.52 12.44 9.58
CA SER A 83 -20.80 13.00 8.26
C SER A 83 -21.12 11.95 7.20
N VAL A 84 -20.90 10.66 7.49
CA VAL A 84 -21.22 9.55 6.59
C VAL A 84 -22.56 8.90 6.95
N THR A 85 -23.17 8.23 5.97
CA THR A 85 -24.46 7.55 6.18
C THR A 85 -24.31 6.34 7.12
N PRO A 86 -25.36 5.94 7.85
CA PRO A 86 -25.32 4.75 8.70
C PRO A 86 -24.92 3.47 7.94
N GLU A 87 -25.36 3.33 6.68
CA GLU A 87 -25.06 2.17 5.84
C GLU A 87 -23.57 2.09 5.53
N LEU A 88 -22.92 3.23 5.23
CA LEU A 88 -21.48 3.27 4.98
C LEU A 88 -20.69 2.95 6.26
N ARG A 89 -21.16 3.39 7.44
CA ARG A 89 -20.55 3.01 8.73
C ARG A 89 -20.62 1.50 8.95
N CYS A 90 -21.79 0.90 8.78
CA CYS A 90 -21.95 -0.55 8.93
C CYS A 90 -21.10 -1.32 7.91
N TYR A 91 -21.03 -0.84 6.66
CA TYR A 91 -20.22 -1.47 5.63
C TYR A 91 -18.71 -1.36 5.92
N ALA A 92 -18.26 -0.25 6.52
CA ALA A 92 -16.86 -0.11 6.95
C ALA A 92 -16.47 -1.20 7.96
N SER A 93 -17.38 -1.62 8.85
CA SER A 93 -17.15 -2.76 9.75
C SER A 93 -16.95 -4.07 8.98
N SER A 94 -17.74 -4.33 7.93
CA SER A 94 -17.54 -5.53 7.08
C SER A 94 -16.23 -5.49 6.29
N LEU A 95 -15.79 -4.30 5.85
CA LEU A 95 -14.49 -4.13 5.22
C LEU A 95 -13.34 -4.40 6.21
N TRP A 96 -13.53 -4.06 7.48
CA TRP A 96 -12.53 -4.32 8.52
C TRP A 96 -12.24 -5.81 8.62
N GLU A 97 -13.28 -6.63 8.78
CA GLU A 97 -13.15 -8.10 8.88
C GLU A 97 -12.44 -8.71 7.67
N LYS A 98 -12.68 -8.14 6.47
CA LYS A 98 -12.11 -8.64 5.23
C LYS A 98 -10.65 -8.25 5.01
N TYR A 99 -10.27 -7.02 5.35
CA TYR A 99 -9.01 -6.42 4.91
C TYR A 99 -8.01 -6.17 6.04
N VAL A 100 -8.44 -6.20 7.30
CA VAL A 100 -7.56 -6.09 8.46
C VAL A 100 -7.27 -7.51 8.95
N PRO A 101 -6.05 -8.04 8.72
CA PRO A 101 -5.68 -9.36 9.19
C PRO A 101 -5.85 -9.43 10.71
N SER A 102 -6.57 -10.44 11.19
CA SER A 102 -6.53 -10.79 12.60
C SER A 102 -5.17 -11.38 12.90
N ILE A 103 -4.48 -10.89 13.94
CA ILE A 103 -3.27 -11.51 14.46
C ILE A 103 -3.69 -12.84 15.12
N ALA A 104 -3.92 -13.87 14.31
CA ALA A 104 -4.19 -15.22 14.77
C ALA A 104 -3.05 -16.09 14.25
N GLY A 105 -1.97 -16.19 15.02
CA GLY A 105 -0.80 -16.96 14.64
C GLY A 105 0.48 -16.81 15.47
N GLU A 106 0.43 -16.33 16.72
CA GLU A 106 1.38 -16.86 17.71
C GLU A 106 0.94 -18.30 17.99
N ALA A 107 1.55 -19.25 17.28
CA ALA A 107 1.54 -20.63 17.71
C ALA A 107 2.18 -20.66 19.10
N LEU A 108 1.37 -20.95 20.12
CA LEU A 108 1.85 -21.39 21.43
C LEU A 108 2.79 -22.57 21.20
N VAL A 109 4.09 -22.34 21.38
CA VAL A 109 5.12 -23.37 21.58
C VAL A 109 5.26 -23.61 23.07
#